data_AF-F5GTJ6-F1
#
_entry.id   AF-F5GTJ6-F1
#
_cell.length_a   1.000
_cell.length_b   1.000
_cell.length_c   1.000
_cell.angle_alpha   90.00
_cell.angle_beta   90.00
_cell.angle_gamma   90.00
#
_symmetry.space_group_name_H-M   'P 1'
#
loop_
_entity.id
_entity.type
_entity.pdbx_description
1 polymer ?
#
loop_
_entity_poly.entity_id
_entity_poly.type
_entity_poly.pdbx_seq_one_letter_code
_entity_poly.pdbx_strand_id
1 'polypeptide(L)'
;MLSPADVKKHVRASLKSVSVGKSPAELQNGKDFYKFFFTNYPDLRRYFKGAENFTADDVQKSERFQNQGQRILLAVHLLADTFDDEATFRAYARETINRHRIFKMDPVLWSAFFTVFTNFLQSRGPLSEEQMAAWKQLGKVFDEECQSHLKSLNLPHV
;
A
#
# COMPACT_ATOMS: atom_id res chain seq x y z
N MET A 1 -13.36 -11.18 14.22
CA MET A 1 -13.14 -10.40 12.98
C MET A 1 -14.05 -9.19 13.04
N LEU A 2 -13.57 -8.02 12.58
CA LEU A 2 -14.37 -6.81 12.48
C LEU A 2 -15.37 -6.94 11.33
N SER A 3 -16.50 -6.23 11.39
CA SER A 3 -17.40 -6.12 10.23
C SER A 3 -16.71 -5.36 9.08
N PRO A 4 -17.09 -5.55 7.81
CA PRO A 4 -16.51 -4.79 6.70
C PRO A 4 -16.64 -3.26 6.88
N ALA A 5 -17.78 -2.81 7.39
CA ALA A 5 -18.00 -1.39 7.71
C ALA A 5 -17.04 -0.89 8.82
N ASP A 6 -16.77 -1.69 9.84
CA ASP A 6 -15.82 -1.33 10.90
C ASP A 6 -14.38 -1.32 10.38
N VAL A 7 -13.99 -2.28 9.53
CA VAL A 7 -12.66 -2.27 8.89
C VAL A 7 -12.47 -0.98 8.11
N LYS A 8 -13.41 -0.63 7.23
CA LYS A 8 -13.38 0.64 6.48
C LYS A 8 -13.28 1.85 7.41
N LYS A 9 -14.11 1.91 8.46
CA LYS A 9 -14.11 3.00 9.43
C LYS A 9 -12.73 3.18 10.08
N HIS A 10 -12.14 2.10 10.59
CA HIS A 10 -10.86 2.17 11.31
C HIS A 10 -9.69 2.46 10.35
N VAL A 11 -9.65 1.83 9.18
CA VAL A 11 -8.62 2.08 8.16
C VAL A 11 -8.69 3.53 7.68
N ARG A 12 -9.88 4.03 7.27
CA ARG A 12 -10.04 5.45 6.86
C ARG A 12 -9.64 6.42 7.96
N ALA A 13 -9.99 6.13 9.21
CA ALA A 13 -9.60 6.97 10.34
C ALA A 13 -8.07 7.07 10.48
N SER A 14 -7.35 5.96 10.26
CA SER A 14 -5.88 5.95 10.31
C SER A 14 -5.22 6.72 9.16
N LEU A 15 -5.87 6.79 7.99
CA LEU A 15 -5.35 7.46 6.80
C LEU A 15 -5.45 9.00 6.86
N LYS A 16 -6.13 9.58 7.85
CA LYS A 16 -6.22 11.04 8.03
C LYS A 16 -4.87 11.72 8.21
N SER A 17 -3.86 11.01 8.71
CA SER A 17 -2.48 11.51 8.88
C SER A 17 -1.69 11.60 7.57
N VAL A 18 -2.21 10.98 6.49
CA VAL A 18 -1.55 10.84 5.19
C VAL A 18 -2.53 11.10 4.05
N SER A 19 -3.29 12.20 4.15
CA SER A 19 -4.29 12.59 3.15
C SER A 19 -3.69 12.75 1.75
N VAL A 20 -4.52 12.46 0.74
CA VAL A 20 -4.24 12.69 -0.68
C VAL A 20 -4.81 14.03 -1.14
N GLY A 21 -4.13 14.69 -2.08
CA GLY A 21 -4.57 15.97 -2.60
C GLY A 21 -3.50 16.69 -3.42
N LYS A 22 -3.63 18.00 -3.56
CA LYS A 22 -2.77 18.82 -4.43
C LYS A 22 -1.92 19.83 -3.67
N SER A 23 -2.15 20.01 -2.37
CA SER A 23 -1.34 20.92 -1.57
C SER A 23 0.08 20.35 -1.37
N PRO A 24 1.09 21.21 -1.10
CA PRO A 24 2.45 20.74 -0.83
C PRO A 24 2.53 19.70 0.30
N ALA A 25 1.71 19.84 1.35
CA ALA A 25 1.65 18.90 2.47
C ALA A 25 1.11 17.52 2.03
N GLU A 26 0.02 17.49 1.26
CA GLU A 26 -0.57 16.24 0.75
C GLU A 26 0.36 15.54 -0.26
N LEU A 27 1.04 16.32 -1.11
CA LEU A 27 2.07 15.79 -2.01
C LEU A 27 3.25 15.20 -1.25
N GLN A 28 3.63 15.81 -0.12
CA GLN A 28 4.73 15.36 0.72
C GLN A 28 4.41 14.03 1.42
N ASN A 29 3.16 13.74 1.78
CA ASN A 29 2.77 12.46 2.37
C ASN A 29 3.20 11.27 1.49
N GLY A 30 2.99 11.38 0.17
CA GLY A 30 3.37 10.35 -0.78
C GLY A 30 4.88 10.17 -0.90
N LYS A 31 5.65 11.27 -0.85
CA LYS A 31 7.12 11.21 -0.82
C LYS A 31 7.64 10.61 0.47
N ASP A 32 7.03 10.97 1.61
CA ASP A 32 7.41 10.47 2.92
C ASP A 32 7.21 8.95 3.02
N PHE A 33 6.16 8.40 2.39
CA PHE A 33 6.01 6.95 2.28
C PHE A 33 7.22 6.30 1.59
N TYR A 34 7.63 6.80 0.42
CA TYR A 34 8.77 6.21 -0.30
C TYR A 34 10.11 6.47 0.38
N LYS A 35 10.29 7.60 1.07
CA LYS A 35 11.46 7.85 1.92
C LYS A 35 11.54 6.81 3.03
N PHE A 36 10.45 6.63 3.77
CA PHE A 36 10.35 5.60 4.80
C PHE A 36 10.62 4.20 4.23
N PHE A 37 9.99 3.87 3.11
CA PHE A 37 10.11 2.57 2.47
C PHE A 37 11.56 2.28 2.03
N PHE A 38 12.21 3.23 1.37
CA PHE A 38 13.57 3.04 0.85
C PHE A 38 14.63 3.03 1.94
N THR A 39 14.38 3.72 3.06
CA THR A 39 15.25 3.68 4.24
C THR A 39 15.13 2.35 5.02
N ASN A 40 13.90 1.87 5.25
CA ASN A 40 13.66 0.74 6.15
C ASN A 40 13.59 -0.62 5.44
N TYR A 41 13.35 -0.63 4.12
CA TYR A 41 13.25 -1.83 3.31
C TYR A 41 14.09 -1.72 2.02
N PRO A 42 15.40 -1.44 2.14
CA PRO A 42 16.25 -1.09 1.00
C PRO A 42 16.35 -2.21 -0.05
N ASP A 43 16.21 -3.49 0.34
CA ASP A 43 16.26 -4.63 -0.58
C ASP A 43 15.12 -4.63 -1.59
N LEU A 44 13.97 -4.01 -1.26
CA LEU A 44 12.82 -3.92 -2.15
C LEU A 44 12.97 -2.84 -3.22
N ARG A 45 14.01 -1.99 -3.14
CA ARG A 45 14.35 -1.02 -4.19
C ARG A 45 14.69 -1.70 -5.52
N ARG A 46 15.06 -2.99 -5.52
CA ARG A 46 15.31 -3.79 -6.73
C ARG A 46 14.15 -3.81 -7.73
N TYR A 47 12.92 -3.56 -7.29
CA TYR A 47 11.75 -3.47 -8.19
C TYR A 47 11.56 -2.08 -8.82
N PHE A 48 12.31 -1.07 -8.38
CA PHE A 48 12.21 0.31 -8.83
C PHE A 48 13.35 0.64 -9.78
N LYS A 49 13.23 0.22 -11.05
CA LYS A 49 14.27 0.41 -12.07
C LYS A 49 14.80 1.85 -12.11
N GLY A 50 16.12 2.01 -12.08
CA GLY A 50 16.82 3.31 -12.04
C GLY A 50 16.78 4.03 -10.69
N ALA A 51 16.21 3.41 -9.66
CA ALA A 51 16.15 3.93 -8.29
C ALA A 51 16.60 2.88 -7.25
N GLU A 52 17.32 1.85 -7.68
CA GLU A 52 17.75 0.71 -6.86
C GLU A 52 18.64 1.14 -5.69
N ASN A 53 19.41 2.22 -5.88
CA ASN A 53 20.33 2.78 -4.90
C ASN A 53 19.88 4.11 -4.30
N PHE A 54 18.63 4.54 -4.55
CA PHE A 54 18.15 5.84 -4.06
C PHE A 54 18.14 5.89 -2.53
N THR A 55 18.65 6.99 -2.00
CA THR A 55 18.52 7.42 -0.61
C THR A 55 17.20 8.15 -0.38
N ALA A 56 16.87 8.45 0.88
CA ALA A 56 15.72 9.30 1.20
C ALA A 56 15.82 10.71 0.57
N ASP A 57 17.03 11.27 0.46
CA ASP A 57 17.26 12.57 -0.16
C ASP A 57 17.03 12.54 -1.68
N ASP A 58 17.40 11.44 -2.34
CA ASP A 58 17.11 11.23 -3.76
C ASP A 58 15.61 11.15 -4.01
N VAL A 59 14.88 10.42 -3.15
CA VAL A 59 13.41 10.35 -3.19
C VAL A 59 12.78 11.74 -2.97
N GLN A 60 13.28 12.52 -2.00
CA GLN A 60 12.76 13.86 -1.70
C GLN A 60 12.82 14.80 -2.90
N LYS A 61 13.89 14.71 -3.70
CA LYS A 61 14.14 15.54 -4.89
C LYS A 61 13.50 14.99 -6.17
N SER A 62 12.87 13.81 -6.11
CA SER A 62 12.38 13.11 -7.30
C SER A 62 10.91 13.40 -7.62
N GLU A 63 10.66 13.96 -8.81
CA GLU A 63 9.29 14.11 -9.33
C GLU A 63 8.62 12.75 -9.56
N ARG A 64 9.39 11.73 -9.96
CA ARG A 64 8.89 10.35 -10.11
C ARG A 64 8.24 9.87 -8.82
N PHE A 65 8.89 10.07 -7.67
CA PHE A 65 8.36 9.62 -6.38
C PHE A 65 7.31 10.55 -5.78
N GLN A 66 7.25 11.82 -6.20
CA GLN A 66 6.06 12.64 -5.95
C GLN A 66 4.83 12.04 -6.63
N ASN A 67 4.93 11.73 -7.93
CA ASN A 67 3.83 11.17 -8.72
C ASN A 67 3.47 9.75 -8.26
N GLN A 68 4.47 8.90 -8.05
CA GLN A 68 4.26 7.54 -7.58
C GLN A 68 3.74 7.51 -6.13
N GLY A 69 4.20 8.42 -5.27
CA GLY A 69 3.71 8.61 -3.91
C GLY A 69 2.21 8.90 -3.86
N GLN A 70 1.72 9.79 -4.73
CA GLN A 70 0.28 10.04 -4.84
C GLN A 70 -0.49 8.82 -5.35
N ARG A 71 0.06 8.08 -6.33
CA ARG A 71 -0.59 6.87 -6.85
C ARG A 71 -0.76 5.79 -5.79
N ILE A 72 0.28 5.54 -4.98
CA ILE A 72 0.20 4.50 -3.94
C ILE A 72 -0.72 4.92 -2.79
N LEU A 73 -0.65 6.17 -2.33
CA LEU A 73 -1.57 6.65 -1.29
C LEU A 73 -3.02 6.61 -1.77
N LEU A 74 -3.31 7.03 -3.00
CA LEU A 74 -4.65 6.92 -3.58
C LEU A 74 -5.12 5.46 -3.62
N ALA A 75 -4.27 4.53 -4.06
CA ALA A 75 -4.63 3.11 -4.12
C ALA A 75 -5.01 2.57 -2.73
N VAL A 76 -4.27 2.96 -1.69
CA VAL A 76 -4.56 2.55 -0.32
C VAL A 76 -5.86 3.17 0.20
N HIS A 77 -6.16 4.43 -0.14
CA HIS A 77 -7.45 5.05 0.19
C HIS A 77 -8.61 4.34 -0.51
N LEU A 78 -8.44 3.94 -1.78
CA LEU A 78 -9.45 3.18 -2.51
C LEU A 78 -9.71 1.81 -1.86
N LEU A 79 -8.65 1.09 -1.46
CA LEU A 79 -8.80 -0.17 -0.72
C LEU A 79 -9.60 0.00 0.58
N ALA A 80 -9.36 1.08 1.32
CA ALA A 80 -10.12 1.39 2.51
C ALA A 80 -11.60 1.69 2.18
N ASP A 81 -11.85 2.46 1.13
CA ASP A 81 -13.18 2.98 0.79
C ASP A 81 -14.11 1.97 0.17
N THR A 82 -13.55 0.96 -0.48
CA THR A 82 -14.33 -0.09 -1.12
C THR A 82 -14.42 -1.34 -0.25
N PHE A 83 -13.82 -1.39 0.95
CA PHE A 83 -13.75 -2.64 1.73
C PHE A 83 -15.13 -3.21 2.11
N ASP A 84 -16.13 -2.35 2.31
CA ASP A 84 -17.52 -2.73 2.58
C ASP A 84 -18.32 -3.08 1.31
N ASP A 85 -17.74 -2.88 0.13
CA ASP A 85 -18.21 -3.36 -1.17
C ASP A 85 -17.23 -4.42 -1.71
N GLU A 86 -17.40 -5.65 -1.22
CA GLU A 86 -16.45 -6.75 -1.44
C GLU A 86 -16.16 -7.01 -2.93
N ALA A 87 -17.17 -6.90 -3.80
CA ALA A 87 -17.00 -7.12 -5.23
C ALA A 87 -16.04 -6.09 -5.86
N THR A 88 -16.21 -4.81 -5.53
CA THR A 88 -15.35 -3.73 -6.00
C THR A 88 -13.95 -3.83 -5.39
N PHE A 89 -13.83 -4.13 -4.08
CA PHE A 89 -12.53 -4.33 -3.43
C PHE A 89 -11.72 -5.43 -4.12
N ARG A 90 -12.33 -6.60 -4.33
CA ARG A 90 -11.66 -7.74 -4.97
C ARG A 90 -11.30 -7.44 -6.42
N ALA A 91 -12.18 -6.77 -7.17
CA ALA A 91 -11.87 -6.34 -8.53
C ALA A 91 -10.68 -5.39 -8.58
N TYR A 92 -10.58 -4.46 -7.63
CA TYR A 92 -9.45 -3.54 -7.54
C TYR A 92 -8.15 -4.24 -7.14
N ALA A 93 -8.20 -5.27 -6.28
CA ALA A 93 -7.04 -6.11 -5.97
C ALA A 93 -6.51 -6.85 -7.21
N ARG A 94 -7.39 -7.48 -8.00
CA ARG A 94 -7.01 -8.15 -9.26
C ARG A 94 -6.42 -7.18 -10.27
N GLU A 95 -7.01 -5.99 -10.39
CA GLU A 95 -6.48 -4.96 -11.28
C GLU A 95 -5.12 -4.44 -10.81
N THR A 96 -4.91 -4.36 -9.49
CA THR A 96 -3.59 -4.06 -8.92
C THR A 96 -2.56 -5.11 -9.33
N ILE A 97 -2.86 -6.41 -9.22
CA ILE A 97 -1.99 -7.49 -9.71
C ILE A 97 -1.67 -7.31 -11.19
N ASN A 98 -2.68 -7.07 -12.04
CA ASN A 98 -2.51 -6.93 -13.48
C ASN A 98 -1.50 -5.84 -13.85
N ARG A 99 -1.53 -4.70 -13.15
CA ARG A 99 -0.58 -3.59 -13.38
C ARG A 99 0.83 -3.89 -12.88
N HIS A 100 0.98 -4.81 -11.94
CA HIS A 100 2.27 -5.13 -11.31
C HIS A 100 2.96 -6.37 -11.87
N ARG A 101 2.29 -7.18 -12.70
CA ARG A 101 2.88 -8.39 -13.33
C ARG A 101 4.22 -8.13 -14.02
N ILE A 102 4.42 -6.93 -14.57
CA ILE A 102 5.63 -6.53 -15.29
C ILE A 102 6.87 -6.49 -14.39
N PHE A 103 6.69 -6.32 -13.07
CA PHE A 103 7.77 -6.25 -12.10
C PHE A 103 8.18 -7.63 -11.57
N LYS A 104 7.39 -8.68 -11.87
CA LYS A 104 7.64 -10.06 -11.43
C LYS A 104 7.99 -10.15 -9.93
N MET A 105 7.21 -9.43 -9.12
CA MET A 105 7.39 -9.39 -7.68
C MET A 105 7.20 -10.78 -7.08
N ASP A 106 7.98 -11.08 -6.04
CA ASP A 106 7.75 -12.24 -5.18
C ASP A 106 6.31 -12.18 -4.61
N PRO A 107 5.48 -13.23 -4.79
CA PRO A 107 4.07 -13.21 -4.38
C PRO A 107 3.86 -13.01 -2.87
N VAL A 108 4.85 -13.30 -2.02
CA VAL A 108 4.74 -13.03 -0.57
C VAL A 108 4.68 -11.52 -0.25
N LEU A 109 5.06 -10.66 -1.19
CA LEU A 109 5.10 -9.21 -0.97
C LEU A 109 3.71 -8.57 -0.94
N TRP A 110 2.67 -9.25 -1.43
CA TRP A 110 1.30 -8.75 -1.40
C TRP A 110 0.79 -8.59 0.03
N SER A 111 1.02 -9.57 0.89
CA SER A 111 0.75 -9.46 2.33
C SER A 111 1.78 -8.56 3.03
N ALA A 112 3.07 -8.68 2.71
CA ALA A 112 4.13 -7.91 3.38
C ALA A 112 4.00 -6.39 3.21
N PHE A 113 3.37 -5.92 2.13
CA PHE A 113 3.07 -4.50 1.91
C PHE A 113 2.35 -3.86 3.11
N PHE A 114 1.38 -4.56 3.71
CA PHE A 114 0.59 -3.99 4.79
C PHE A 114 1.42 -3.81 6.07
N THR A 115 2.43 -4.65 6.31
CA THR A 115 3.41 -4.44 7.38
C THR A 115 4.23 -3.17 7.13
N VAL A 116 4.74 -2.98 5.90
CA VAL A 116 5.47 -1.76 5.53
C VAL A 116 4.60 -0.53 5.74
N PHE A 117 3.34 -0.60 5.29
CA PHE A 117 2.43 0.54 5.34
C PHE A 117 2.00 0.89 6.76
N THR A 118 1.68 -0.09 7.62
CA THR A 118 1.36 0.19 9.03
C THR A 118 2.56 0.72 9.80
N ASN A 119 3.78 0.24 9.51
CA ASN A 119 4.99 0.78 10.11
C ASN A 119 5.24 2.25 9.69
N PHE A 120 4.95 2.57 8.42
CA PHE A 120 4.97 3.96 7.96
C PHE A 120 3.96 4.82 8.72
N LEU A 121 2.71 4.37 8.85
CA LEU A 121 1.70 5.11 9.61
C LEU A 121 2.12 5.30 11.07
N GLN A 122 2.67 4.26 11.71
CA GLN A 122 3.19 4.32 13.08
C GLN A 122 4.34 5.32 13.24
N SER A 123 5.17 5.50 12.20
CA SER A 123 6.20 6.55 12.19
C SER A 123 5.62 7.98 12.16
N ARG A 124 4.34 8.13 11.80
CA ARG A 124 3.60 9.40 11.76
C ARG A 124 2.75 9.64 13.01
N GLY A 125 2.58 8.63 13.86
CA GLY A 125 1.78 8.68 15.07
C GLY A 125 1.24 7.29 15.45
N PRO A 126 0.82 7.09 16.70
CA PRO A 126 0.34 5.79 17.15
C PRO A 126 -0.92 5.35 16.40
N LEU A 127 -1.02 4.04 16.12
CA LEU A 127 -2.24 3.39 15.67
C LEU A 127 -2.91 2.67 16.84
N SER A 128 -4.24 2.76 16.95
CA SER A 128 -4.99 2.01 17.95
C SER A 128 -4.99 0.51 17.65
N GLU A 129 -5.32 -0.30 18.66
CA GLU A 129 -5.45 -1.76 18.48
C GLU A 129 -6.49 -2.12 17.41
N GLU A 130 -7.61 -1.39 17.35
CA GLU A 130 -8.66 -1.59 16.34
C GLU A 130 -8.19 -1.20 14.94
N GLN A 131 -7.40 -0.13 14.81
CA GLN A 131 -6.79 0.25 13.53
C GLN A 131 -5.82 -0.82 13.04
N MET A 132 -4.97 -1.35 13.94
CA MET A 132 -4.05 -2.45 13.61
C MET A 132 -4.79 -3.74 13.22
N ALA A 133 -5.85 -4.08 13.96
CA ALA A 133 -6.70 -5.24 13.65
C ALA A 133 -7.41 -5.07 12.30
N ALA A 134 -7.90 -3.86 11.99
CA ALA A 134 -8.53 -3.54 10.72
C ALA A 134 -7.55 -3.64 9.53
N TRP A 135 -6.33 -3.11 9.66
CA TRP A 135 -5.28 -3.25 8.65
C TRP A 135 -4.89 -4.71 8.42
N LYS A 136 -4.76 -5.50 9.48
CA LYS A 136 -4.48 -6.94 9.37
C LYS A 136 -5.58 -7.69 8.63
N GLN A 137 -6.85 -7.37 8.92
CA GLN A 137 -7.98 -7.99 8.22
C GLN A 137 -8.05 -7.55 6.75
N LEU A 138 -7.87 -6.26 6.46
CA LEU A 138 -7.83 -5.75 5.09
C LEU A 138 -6.72 -6.41 4.28
N GLY A 139 -5.50 -6.44 4.84
CA GLY A 139 -4.35 -7.03 4.17
C GLY A 139 -4.51 -8.52 3.90
N LYS A 140 -5.13 -9.26 4.84
CA LYS A 140 -5.46 -10.67 4.65
C LYS A 140 -6.42 -10.88 3.47
N VAL A 141 -7.53 -10.15 3.42
CA VAL A 141 -8.52 -10.28 2.34
C VAL A 141 -7.94 -9.85 0.99
N PHE A 142 -7.08 -8.82 0.98
CA PHE A 142 -6.36 -8.39 -0.22
C PHE A 142 -5.43 -9.49 -0.73
N ASP A 143 -4.62 -10.08 0.15
CA ASP A 143 -3.67 -11.13 -0.21
C ASP A 143 -4.39 -12.39 -0.71
N GLU A 144 -5.46 -12.83 -0.04
CA GLU A 144 -6.29 -13.97 -0.49
C GLU A 144 -6.78 -13.79 -1.93
N GLU A 145 -7.28 -12.60 -2.28
CA GLU A 145 -7.71 -12.30 -3.65
C GLU A 145 -6.53 -12.27 -4.63
N CYS A 146 -5.40 -11.68 -4.21
CA CYS A 146 -4.18 -11.59 -5.02
C CYS A 146 -3.63 -12.98 -5.36
N GLN A 147 -3.48 -13.87 -4.38
CA GLN A 147 -2.97 -15.23 -4.59
C GLN A 147 -3.92 -16.05 -5.48
N SER A 148 -5.23 -15.95 -5.23
CA SER A 148 -6.26 -16.60 -6.07
C SER A 148 -6.16 -16.14 -7.53
N HIS A 149 -6.04 -14.83 -7.76
CA HIS A 149 -5.95 -14.27 -9.10
C HIS A 149 -4.64 -14.62 -9.80
N LEU A 150 -3.50 -14.56 -9.10
CA LEU A 150 -2.20 -15.01 -9.63
C LEU A 150 -2.25 -16.47 -10.09
N LYS A 151 -2.86 -17.35 -9.28
CA LYS A 151 -3.10 -18.75 -9.65
C LYS A 151 -3.95 -18.87 -10.93
N SER A 152 -5.02 -18.08 -11.05
CA SER A 152 -5.88 -18.08 -12.25
C SER A 152 -5.15 -17.63 -13.53
N LEU A 153 -4.14 -16.76 -13.38
CA LEU A 153 -3.30 -16.26 -14.48
C LEU A 153 -2.11 -17.18 -14.78
N ASN A 154 -1.97 -18.31 -14.08
CA ASN A 154 -0.80 -19.19 -14.14
C ASN A 154 0.52 -18.45 -13.84
N LEU A 155 0.51 -17.58 -12.83
CA LEU A 155 1.66 -16.83 -12.32
C LEU A 155 2.11 -17.39 -10.95
N PRO A 156 3.36 -17.10 -10.49
CA PRO A 156 3.82 -17.48 -9.17
C PRO A 156 2.87 -16.98 -8.06
N HIS A 157 2.53 -17.87 -7.14
CA HIS A 157 1.61 -17.64 -6.01
C HIS A 157 2.05 -18.53 -4.82
N VAL A 158 1.55 -18.23 -3.63
CA VAL A 158 1.83 -18.97 -2.38
C VAL A 158 0.56 -19.33 -1.62
#